data_AF-A0A1E7HVX3-F1
#
_entry.id   AF-A0A1E7HVX3-F1
#
_cell.length_a   1.000
_cell.length_b   1.000
_cell.length_c   1.000
_cell.angle_alpha   90.00
_cell.angle_beta   90.00
_cell.angle_gamma   90.00
#
_symmetry.space_group_name_H-M   'P 1'
#
loop_
_entity.id
_entity.type
_entity.pdbx_description
1 polymer ?
#
loop_
_entity_poly.entity_id
_entity_poly.type
_entity_poly.pdbx_seq_one_letter_code
_entity_poly.pdbx_strand_id
1 'polypeptide(L)'
;MSDDSKCGCGSDMKDMPIPEVNFSTFVMSLSSSAMFHLGEVADPSTGKMEFAPVLAKHSIDILALLQDKIKNGMTSEEEKLLCDLLYSLRMKYVDKTK
;
A
#
# COMPACT_ATOMS: atom_id res chain seq x y z
N MET A 1 30.77 25.01 -24.77
CA MET A 1 31.34 25.03 -23.39
C MET A 1 30.75 26.27 -22.75
N SER A 2 29.76 26.23 -21.86
CA SER A 2 29.34 25.15 -20.98
C SER A 2 27.85 25.30 -20.64
N ASP A 3 27.14 24.18 -20.66
CA ASP A 3 25.83 23.99 -20.06
C ASP A 3 26.02 23.82 -18.55
N ASP A 4 25.47 24.73 -17.75
CA ASP A 4 25.27 24.52 -16.31
C ASP A 4 23.78 24.73 -15.99
N SER A 5 22.96 23.81 -16.50
CA SER A 5 21.60 23.60 -16.02
C SER A 5 21.66 23.04 -14.61
N LYS A 6 21.76 23.94 -13.63
CA LYS A 6 21.62 23.63 -12.21
C LYS A 6 20.17 23.21 -11.94
N CYS A 7 19.88 21.92 -12.14
CA CYS A 7 18.65 21.30 -11.72
C CYS A 7 18.57 21.38 -10.18
N GLY A 8 17.85 22.38 -9.68
CA GLY A 8 17.60 22.59 -8.26
C GLY A 8 16.47 21.70 -7.77
N CYS A 9 16.71 20.40 -7.65
CA CYS A 9 15.86 19.51 -6.88
C CYS A 9 16.52 19.30 -5.51
N GLY A 10 16.30 20.23 -4.59
CA GLY A 10 16.93 20.24 -3.28
C GLY A 10 16.04 20.83 -2.20
N SER A 11 15.24 19.94 -1.60
CA SER A 11 14.89 19.90 -0.17
C SER A 11 14.09 21.05 0.44
N ASP A 12 12.76 20.92 0.39
CA ASP A 12 11.84 21.51 1.38
C ASP A 12 10.67 20.54 1.66
N MET A 13 10.96 19.38 2.25
CA MET A 13 9.95 18.50 2.89
C MET A 13 10.05 18.57 4.43
N LYS A 14 10.51 19.69 4.99
CA LYS A 14 10.74 19.79 6.45
C LYS A 14 9.53 20.26 7.26
N ASP A 15 8.48 20.79 6.63
CA ASP A 15 7.33 21.36 7.36
C ASP A 15 5.96 21.08 6.70
N MET A 16 5.82 19.99 5.93
CA MET A 16 4.47 19.54 5.55
C MET A 16 3.86 18.84 6.76
N PRO A 17 2.75 19.33 7.34
CA PRO A 17 2.08 18.63 8.41
C PRO A 17 1.71 17.24 7.89
N ILE A 18 2.26 16.21 8.53
CA ILE A 18 1.93 14.82 8.18
C ILE A 18 0.42 14.71 8.35
N PRO A 19 -0.35 14.40 7.29
CA PRO A 19 -1.79 14.32 7.39
C PRO A 19 -2.17 13.32 8.49
N GLU A 20 -3.19 13.66 9.28
CA GLU A 20 -3.63 12.78 10.37
C GLU A 20 -3.95 11.39 9.82
N VAL A 21 -3.42 10.38 10.52
CA VAL A 21 -3.67 8.99 10.15
C VAL A 21 -5.10 8.66 10.56
N ASN A 22 -5.97 8.53 9.56
CA ASN A 22 -7.30 7.95 9.72
C ASN A 22 -7.30 6.49 9.23
N PHE A 23 -8.41 5.79 9.45
CA PHE A 23 -8.56 4.39 9.05
C PHE A 23 -8.30 4.18 7.56
N SER A 24 -8.84 5.05 6.70
CA SER A 24 -8.65 4.98 5.25
C SER A 24 -7.17 5.08 4.85
N THR A 25 -6.43 6.05 5.39
CA THR A 25 -4.98 6.19 5.17
C THR A 25 -4.22 4.96 5.67
N PHE A 26 -4.62 4.40 6.83
CA PHE A 26 -4.01 3.20 7.38
C PHE A 26 -4.23 1.96 6.48
N VAL A 27 -5.46 1.67 6.04
CA VAL A 27 -5.72 0.52 5.17
C VAL A 27 -5.09 0.69 3.78
N MET A 28 -5.00 1.91 3.26
CA MET A 28 -4.27 2.20 2.02
C MET A 28 -2.77 1.91 2.17
N SER A 29 -2.17 2.27 3.30
CA SER A 29 -0.75 1.99 3.57
C SER A 29 -0.48 0.47 3.64
N LEU A 30 -1.34 -0.29 4.32
CA LEU A 30 -1.27 -1.75 4.36
C LEU A 30 -1.49 -2.38 2.98
N SER A 31 -2.46 -1.87 2.22
CA SER A 31 -2.69 -2.32 0.84
C SER A 31 -1.47 -2.07 -0.04
N SER A 32 -0.78 -0.96 0.14
CA SER A 32 0.44 -0.65 -0.62
C SER A 32 1.56 -1.63 -0.28
N SER A 33 1.73 -1.98 1.01
CA SER A 33 2.65 -3.04 1.44
C SER A 33 2.26 -4.40 0.85
N ALA A 34 0.97 -4.75 0.81
CA ALA A 34 0.52 -5.98 0.19
C ALA A 34 0.82 -6.01 -1.32
N MET A 35 0.61 -4.90 -2.03
CA MET A 35 0.96 -4.78 -3.46
C MET A 35 2.46 -4.91 -3.71
N PHE A 36 3.30 -4.33 -2.83
CA PHE A 36 4.74 -4.52 -2.88
C PHE A 36 5.10 -6.01 -2.73
N HIS A 37 4.56 -6.70 -1.72
CA HIS A 37 4.80 -8.13 -1.54
C HIS A 37 4.21 -9.00 -2.66
N LEU A 38 3.19 -8.52 -3.39
CA LEU A 38 2.65 -9.18 -4.59
C LEU A 38 3.56 -9.03 -5.82
N GLY A 39 4.63 -8.24 -5.73
CA GLY A 39 5.49 -7.88 -6.85
C GLY A 39 4.76 -7.00 -7.87
N GLU A 40 3.81 -6.17 -7.43
CA GLU A 40 3.11 -5.19 -8.27
C GLU A 40 3.77 -3.82 -8.26
N VAL A 41 4.65 -3.59 -7.27
CA VAL A 41 5.45 -2.37 -7.12
C VAL A 41 6.90 -2.80 -7.05
N ALA A 42 7.77 -2.10 -7.78
CA ALA A 42 9.21 -2.35 -7.73
C ALA A 42 9.78 -1.86 -6.39
N ASP A 43 10.71 -2.63 -5.83
CA ASP A 43 11.50 -2.21 -4.67
C ASP A 43 12.28 -0.93 -5.02
N PRO A 44 12.16 0.17 -4.26
CA PRO A 44 12.83 1.43 -4.56
C PRO A 44 14.35 1.36 -4.41
N SER A 45 14.88 0.39 -3.65
CA SER A 45 16.31 0.17 -3.44
C SER A 45 16.92 -0.72 -4.52
N THR A 46 16.19 -1.74 -4.97
CA THR A 46 16.73 -2.74 -5.93
C THR A 46 16.15 -2.61 -7.35
N GLY A 47 15.05 -1.90 -7.51
CA GLY A 47 14.28 -1.78 -8.76
C GLY A 47 13.54 -3.06 -9.17
N LYS A 48 13.57 -4.11 -8.36
CA LYS A 48 13.00 -5.41 -8.71
C LYS A 48 11.55 -5.54 -8.22
N MET A 49 10.71 -6.12 -9.06
CA MET A 49 9.41 -6.63 -8.67
C MET A 49 9.58 -8.09 -8.23
N GLU A 50 9.42 -8.37 -6.95
CA GLU A 50 9.58 -9.71 -6.40
C GLU A 50 8.31 -10.13 -5.66
N PHE A 51 7.79 -11.30 -6.04
CA PHE A 51 6.62 -11.86 -5.39
C PHE A 51 7.03 -12.62 -4.13
N ALA A 52 6.62 -12.10 -2.96
CA ALA A 52 6.82 -12.70 -1.65
C ALA A 52 5.48 -13.28 -1.13
N PRO A 53 5.12 -14.53 -1.49
CA PRO A 53 3.79 -15.08 -1.25
C PRO A 53 3.40 -15.10 0.24
N VAL A 54 4.33 -15.48 1.12
CA VAL A 54 4.06 -15.53 2.57
C VAL A 54 3.75 -14.14 3.14
N LEU A 55 4.51 -13.12 2.73
CA LEU A 55 4.32 -11.76 3.19
C LEU A 55 3.07 -11.12 2.59
N ALA A 56 2.80 -11.37 1.29
CA ALA A 56 1.60 -10.90 0.62
C ALA A 56 0.34 -11.47 1.30
N LYS A 57 0.33 -12.78 1.56
CA LYS A 57 -0.76 -13.44 2.29
C LYS A 57 -0.93 -12.86 3.69
N HIS A 58 0.14 -12.71 4.44
CA HIS A 58 0.09 -12.16 5.79
C HIS A 58 -0.52 -10.74 5.82
N SER A 59 -0.13 -9.86 4.89
CA SER A 59 -0.72 -8.52 4.77
C SER A 59 -2.22 -8.56 4.43
N ILE A 60 -2.64 -9.46 3.54
CA ILE A 60 -4.06 -9.66 3.21
C ILE A 60 -4.84 -10.19 4.42
N ASP A 61 -4.27 -11.12 5.17
CA ASP A 61 -4.90 -11.71 6.36
C ASP A 61 -5.06 -10.65 7.48
N ILE A 62 -4.12 -9.72 7.63
CA ILE A 62 -4.28 -8.57 8.55
C ILE A 62 -5.47 -7.71 8.14
N LEU A 63 -5.59 -7.36 6.85
CA LEU A 63 -6.72 -6.56 6.35
C LEU A 63 -8.06 -7.29 6.57
N ALA A 64 -8.09 -8.61 6.39
CA ALA A 64 -9.27 -9.43 6.65
C ALA A 64 -9.63 -9.46 8.15
N LEU A 65 -8.62 -9.59 9.01
CA LEU A 65 -8.82 -9.53 10.47
C LEU A 65 -9.38 -8.17 10.91
N LEU A 66 -8.93 -7.07 10.31
CA LEU A 66 -9.46 -5.74 10.60
C LEU A 66 -10.93 -5.62 10.19
N GLN A 67 -11.30 -6.14 9.03
CA GLN A 67 -12.69 -6.18 8.58
C GLN A 67 -13.60 -6.86 9.60
N ASP A 68 -13.16 -8.02 10.12
CA ASP A 68 -13.94 -8.80 11.08
C ASP A 68 -13.99 -8.14 12.47
N LYS A 69 -12.88 -7.57 12.94
CA LYS A 69 -12.77 -7.00 14.29
C LYS A 69 -13.37 -5.61 14.42
N ILE A 70 -13.44 -4.83 13.35
CA ILE A 70 -13.81 -3.41 13.39
C ILE A 70 -15.16 -3.16 12.69
N LYS A 71 -15.90 -4.21 12.33
CA LYS A 71 -17.19 -4.09 11.63
C LYS A 71 -18.18 -3.11 12.26
N ASN A 72 -18.26 -3.04 13.58
CA ASN A 72 -19.18 -2.14 14.29
C ASN A 72 -18.62 -0.72 14.51
N GLY A 73 -17.38 -0.46 14.08
CA GLY A 73 -16.69 0.82 14.24
C GLY A 73 -16.35 1.52 12.92
N MET A 74 -16.71 0.93 11.77
CA MET A 74 -16.46 1.50 10.45
C MET A 74 -17.67 2.28 9.93
N THR A 75 -17.42 3.34 9.16
CA THR A 75 -18.45 3.93 8.30
C THR A 75 -18.71 3.04 7.07
N SER A 76 -19.83 3.28 6.39
CA SER A 76 -20.16 2.58 5.14
C SER A 76 -19.07 2.75 4.06
N GLU A 77 -18.44 3.92 4.01
CA GLU A 77 -17.36 4.23 3.09
C GLU A 77 -16.09 3.45 3.42
N GLU A 78 -15.74 3.35 4.70
CA GLU A 78 -14.60 2.59 5.19
C GLU A 78 -14.77 1.08 4.98
N GLU A 79 -15.97 0.56 5.24
CA GLU A 79 -16.30 -0.85 4.99
C GLU A 79 -16.19 -1.17 3.50
N LYS A 80 -16.74 -0.31 2.64
CA LYS A 80 -16.66 -0.47 1.19
C LYS A 80 -15.21 -0.41 0.69
N LEU A 81 -14.43 0.58 1.15
CA LEU A 81 -13.01 0.70 0.80
C LEU A 81 -12.25 -0.58 1.15
N LEU A 82 -12.41 -1.09 2.37
CA LEU A 82 -11.72 -2.30 2.81
C LEU A 82 -12.17 -3.53 2.02
N CYS A 83 -13.47 -3.67 1.72
CA CYS A 83 -13.99 -4.73 0.86
C CYS A 83 -13.35 -4.72 -0.53
N ASP A 84 -13.31 -3.56 -1.17
CA ASP A 84 -12.77 -3.40 -2.53
C ASP A 84 -11.27 -3.71 -2.57
N LEU A 85 -10.51 -3.24 -1.56
CA LEU A 85 -9.09 -3.55 -1.42
C LEU A 85 -8.84 -5.05 -1.21
N LEU A 86 -9.57 -5.68 -0.29
CA LEU A 86 -9.43 -7.11 -0.02
C LEU A 86 -9.75 -7.96 -1.25
N TYR A 87 -10.81 -7.62 -1.99
CA TYR A 87 -11.16 -8.31 -3.23
C TYR A 87 -10.02 -8.22 -4.24
N SER A 88 -9.55 -7.00 -4.54
CA SER A 88 -8.48 -6.76 -5.51
C SER A 88 -7.19 -7.52 -5.14
N LEU A 89 -6.76 -7.43 -3.88
CA LEU A 89 -5.54 -8.09 -3.41
C LEU A 89 -5.64 -9.62 -3.45
N ARG A 90 -6.80 -10.19 -3.08
CA ARG A 90 -7.02 -11.64 -3.15
C ARG A 90 -6.99 -12.16 -4.57
N MET A 91 -7.62 -11.45 -5.51
CA MET A 91 -7.59 -11.82 -6.92
C MET A 91 -6.18 -11.81 -7.47
N LYS A 92 -5.40 -10.74 -7.21
CA LYS A 92 -3.99 -10.67 -7.60
C LYS A 92 -3.15 -11.78 -7.00
N TYR A 93 -3.36 -12.10 -5.71
CA TYR A 93 -2.66 -13.19 -5.04
C TYR A 93 -2.94 -14.54 -5.71
N VAL A 94 -4.22 -14.83 -5.99
CA VAL A 94 -4.61 -16.07 -6.68
C VAL A 94 -3.97 -16.14 -8.07
N ASP A 95 -3.97 -15.04 -8.83
CA ASP A 95 -3.40 -15.03 -10.18
C ASP A 95 -1.87 -15.22 -10.19
N LYS A 96 -1.16 -14.78 -9.15
CA LYS A 96 0.29 -14.99 -8.99
C LYS A 96 0.66 -16.37 -8.45
N THR A 97 -0.29 -17.11 -7.88
CA THR A 97 -0.07 -18.43 -7.26
C THR A 97 -0.57 -19.60 -8.11
N LYS A 98 -1.17 -19.31 -9.27
CA LYS A 98 -1.44 -20.30 -10.33
C LYS A 98 -0.16 -20.68 -11.04
#